data_AF-A0A960XZF7-F1
#
_entry.id   AF-A0A960XZF7-F1
#
_cell.length_a   1.000
_cell.length_b   1.000
_cell.length_c   1.000
_cell.angle_alpha   90.00
_cell.angle_beta   90.00
_cell.angle_gamma   90.00
#
_symmetry.space_group_name_H-M   'P 1'
#
loop_
_entity.id
_entity.type
_entity.pdbx_description
1 polymer ?
#
loop_
_entity_poly.entity_id
_entity_poly.type
_entity_poly.pdbx_seq_one_letter_code
_entity_poly.pdbx_strand_id
1 'polypeptide(L)'
;MEQHLTTIRNQFESNIKKITENLARRADEGGKLSISKMDENQLVHYNLAYHTAEFNIADYFLNYSEQNGDMEKDMASAFIGEAFNRFRGELAGRADEYGLSAGDISSLFTQELNEAIQKSVEKSKYDRIAEKVIAGEYGNPGADDYNEIRDVYRKIAEQTVMPHAEHVHRHDDFIPDDILNELVNNGAFGLS
;
A
#
# COMPACT_ATOMS: atom_id res chain seq x y z
N MET A 1 11.77 -2.81 -15.48
CA MET A 1 10.32 -2.54 -15.42
C MET A 1 9.64 -2.81 -16.77
N GLU A 2 8.62 -3.67 -16.77
CA GLU A 2 7.84 -3.99 -17.97
C GLU A 2 7.01 -2.80 -18.48
N GLN A 3 6.81 -2.72 -19.81
CA GLN A 3 6.10 -1.61 -20.47
C GLN A 3 4.72 -1.31 -19.86
N HIS A 4 3.95 -2.34 -19.55
CA HIS A 4 2.59 -2.19 -19.01
C HIS A 4 2.56 -1.50 -17.63
N LEU A 5 3.58 -1.76 -16.80
CA LEU A 5 3.73 -1.13 -15.47
C LEU A 5 4.12 0.35 -15.63
N THR A 6 5.01 0.64 -16.58
CA THR A 6 5.37 2.01 -16.96
C THR A 6 4.16 2.81 -17.44
N THR A 7 3.28 2.21 -18.25
CA THR A 7 2.04 2.85 -18.70
C THR A 7 1.14 3.23 -17.52
N ILE A 8 0.92 2.32 -16.57
CA ILE A 8 0.11 2.58 -15.37
C ILE A 8 0.72 3.70 -14.51
N ARG A 9 2.03 3.62 -14.24
CA ARG A 9 2.77 4.62 -13.46
C ARG A 9 2.66 6.02 -14.07
N ASN A 10 2.96 6.15 -15.36
CA ASN A 10 2.93 7.43 -16.06
C ASN A 10 1.52 8.03 -16.05
N GLN A 11 0.50 7.20 -16.23
CA GLN A 11 -0.88 7.65 -16.17
C GLN A 11 -1.23 8.18 -14.78
N PHE A 12 -0.81 7.50 -13.72
CA PHE A 12 -1.02 7.98 -12.34
C PHE A 12 -0.32 9.31 -12.09
N GLU A 13 0.97 9.42 -12.42
CA GLU A 13 1.78 10.63 -12.19
C GLU A 13 1.21 11.86 -12.90
N SER A 14 0.70 11.69 -14.13
CA SER A 14 0.04 12.77 -14.87
C SER A 14 -1.25 13.24 -14.18
N ASN A 15 -2.08 12.29 -13.72
CA ASN A 15 -3.35 12.62 -13.08
C ASN A 15 -3.18 13.20 -11.68
N ILE A 16 -2.26 12.65 -10.87
CA ILE A 16 -2.06 13.12 -9.50
C ILE A 16 -1.60 14.57 -9.46
N LYS A 17 -0.74 14.98 -10.40
CA LYS A 17 -0.32 16.36 -10.56
C LYS A 17 -1.52 17.26 -10.86
N LYS A 18 -2.32 16.90 -11.86
CA LYS A 18 -3.50 17.67 -12.27
C LYS A 18 -4.53 17.79 -11.15
N ILE A 19 -4.81 16.69 -10.43
CA ILE A 19 -5.75 16.67 -9.30
C ILE A 19 -5.25 17.57 -8.18
N THR A 20 -3.97 17.48 -7.84
CA THR A 20 -3.36 18.31 -6.80
C THR A 20 -3.46 19.80 -7.15
N GLU A 21 -3.19 20.17 -8.42
CA GLU A 21 -3.34 21.54 -8.90
C GLU A 21 -4.80 22.02 -8.89
N ASN A 22 -5.76 21.15 -9.24
CA ASN A 22 -7.19 21.47 -9.18
C ASN A 22 -7.65 21.73 -7.74
N LEU A 23 -7.31 20.83 -6.82
CA LEU A 23 -7.70 20.92 -5.41
C LEU A 23 -7.01 22.10 -4.72
N ALA A 24 -5.73 22.37 -5.03
CA ALA A 24 -5.04 23.55 -4.52
C ALA A 24 -5.71 24.86 -4.98
N ARG A 25 -6.16 24.94 -6.25
CA ARG A 25 -6.92 26.10 -6.74
C ARG A 25 -8.27 26.28 -6.04
N ARG A 26 -8.96 25.19 -5.72
CA ARG A 26 -10.23 25.25 -4.97
C ARG A 26 -10.02 25.70 -3.52
N ALA A 27 -8.91 25.29 -2.92
CA ALA A 27 -8.54 25.68 -1.57
C ALA A 27 -7.80 27.03 -1.49
N ASP A 28 -7.56 27.74 -2.61
CA ASP A 28 -6.80 28.99 -2.60
C ASP A 28 -7.59 30.14 -1.93
N GLU A 29 -6.92 30.84 -1.03
CA GLU A 29 -7.38 32.08 -0.42
C GLU A 29 -6.24 33.10 -0.40
N GLY A 30 -6.15 33.87 -1.49
CA GLY A 30 -5.15 34.93 -1.62
C GLY A 30 -3.73 34.40 -1.83
N GLY A 31 -3.57 33.30 -2.58
CA GLY A 31 -2.27 32.67 -2.85
C GLY A 31 -1.79 31.72 -1.74
N LYS A 32 -2.67 31.35 -0.81
CA LYS A 32 -2.40 30.42 0.29
C LYS A 32 -3.48 29.35 0.36
N LEU A 33 -3.10 28.13 0.76
CA LEU A 33 -4.07 27.08 1.03
C LEU A 33 -4.88 27.40 2.30
N SER A 34 -6.20 27.41 2.17
CA SER A 34 -7.15 27.62 3.26
C SER A 34 -7.66 26.28 3.78
N ILE A 35 -7.36 25.98 5.05
CA ILE A 35 -7.81 24.73 5.71
C ILE A 35 -9.34 24.66 5.72
N SER A 36 -10.01 25.78 6.00
CA SER A 36 -11.49 25.82 6.01
C SER A 36 -12.09 25.42 4.67
N LYS A 37 -11.48 25.84 3.54
CA LYS A 37 -11.94 25.43 2.20
C LYS A 37 -11.62 23.97 1.88
N MET A 38 -10.51 23.45 2.40
CA MET A 38 -10.21 22.02 2.29
C MET A 38 -11.22 21.18 3.09
N ASP A 39 -11.63 21.65 4.26
CA ASP A 39 -12.59 20.96 5.11
C ASP A 39 -13.99 20.88 4.48
N GLU A 40 -14.37 21.82 3.61
CA GLU A 40 -15.62 21.77 2.83
C GLU A 40 -15.72 20.50 1.96
N ASN A 41 -14.59 19.93 1.55
CA ASN A 41 -14.52 18.61 0.92
C ASN A 41 -13.31 17.81 1.41
N GLN A 42 -13.30 17.51 2.71
CA GLN A 42 -12.21 16.74 3.33
C GLN A 42 -12.02 15.35 2.68
N LEU A 43 -13.09 14.74 2.18
CA LEU A 43 -13.08 13.39 1.62
C LEU A 43 -12.12 13.28 0.42
N VAL A 44 -12.17 14.20 -0.54
CA VAL A 44 -11.28 14.14 -1.72
C VAL A 44 -9.81 14.36 -1.35
N HIS A 45 -9.53 15.17 -0.33
CA HIS A 45 -8.17 15.39 0.17
C HIS A 45 -7.62 14.15 0.88
N TYR A 46 -8.44 13.49 1.70
CA TYR A 46 -8.08 12.22 2.32
C TYR A 46 -7.83 11.14 1.26
N ASN A 47 -8.74 10.98 0.30
CA ASN A 47 -8.59 9.99 -0.77
C ASN A 47 -7.38 10.28 -1.68
N LEU A 48 -7.07 11.56 -1.94
CA LEU A 48 -5.85 11.94 -2.65
C LEU A 48 -4.61 11.46 -1.89
N ALA A 49 -4.54 11.71 -0.59
CA ALA A 49 -3.42 11.27 0.25
C ALA A 49 -3.33 9.74 0.28
N TYR A 50 -4.47 9.05 0.42
CA TYR A 50 -4.55 7.59 0.45
C TYR A 50 -4.04 6.96 -0.85
N HIS A 51 -4.53 7.41 -2.01
CA HIS A 51 -4.06 6.88 -3.30
C HIS A 51 -2.61 7.26 -3.60
N THR A 52 -2.15 8.43 -3.15
CA THR A 52 -0.73 8.80 -3.24
C THR A 52 0.13 7.85 -2.41
N ALA A 53 -0.31 7.48 -1.20
CA ALA A 53 0.36 6.49 -0.38
C ALA A 53 0.38 5.10 -1.04
N GLU A 54 -0.74 4.65 -1.62
CA GLU A 54 -0.78 3.40 -2.39
C GLU A 54 0.23 3.42 -3.53
N PHE A 55 0.32 4.49 -4.31
CA PHE A 55 1.27 4.54 -5.43
C PHE A 55 2.72 4.71 -4.99
N ASN A 56 2.99 5.35 -3.85
CA ASN A 56 4.32 5.32 -3.25
C ASN A 56 4.70 3.89 -2.88
N ILE A 57 3.81 3.13 -2.24
CA ILE A 57 4.03 1.71 -1.96
C ILE A 57 4.29 0.96 -3.25
N ALA A 58 3.48 1.17 -4.30
CA ALA A 58 3.65 0.51 -5.58
C ALA A 58 5.03 0.79 -6.21
N ASP A 59 5.50 2.05 -6.20
CA ASP A 59 6.82 2.41 -6.75
C ASP A 59 7.96 1.78 -5.96
N TYR A 60 7.91 1.84 -4.63
CA TYR A 60 8.89 1.15 -3.78
C TYR A 60 8.86 -0.36 -4.02
N PHE A 61 7.68 -0.97 -4.10
CA PHE A 61 7.53 -2.41 -4.26
C PHE A 61 8.03 -2.87 -5.63
N LEU A 62 7.77 -2.11 -6.69
CA LEU A 62 8.34 -2.37 -8.01
C LEU A 62 9.87 -2.33 -7.98
N ASN A 63 10.47 -1.28 -7.41
CA ASN A 63 11.92 -1.17 -7.29
C ASN A 63 12.54 -2.30 -6.47
N TYR A 64 11.92 -2.63 -5.33
CA TYR A 64 12.32 -3.77 -4.50
C TYR A 64 12.21 -5.09 -5.28
N SER A 65 11.15 -5.28 -6.07
CA SER A 65 10.93 -6.54 -6.81
C SER A 65 11.97 -6.80 -7.90
N GLU A 66 12.57 -5.75 -8.47
CA GLU A 66 13.65 -5.87 -9.46
C GLU A 66 14.92 -6.50 -8.86
N GLN A 67 15.13 -6.35 -7.55
CA GLN A 67 16.28 -6.90 -6.82
C GLN A 67 15.98 -8.27 -6.17
N ASN A 68 14.76 -8.77 -6.29
CA ASN A 68 14.29 -9.99 -5.64
C ASN A 68 13.78 -11.02 -6.67
N GLY A 69 12.78 -11.83 -6.31
CA GLY A 69 12.31 -12.96 -7.10
C GLY A 69 11.04 -12.68 -7.91
N ASP A 70 10.59 -13.73 -8.59
CA ASP A 70 9.39 -13.68 -9.45
C ASP A 70 8.11 -13.48 -8.64
N MET A 71 8.06 -14.00 -7.39
CA MET A 71 6.93 -13.79 -6.49
C MET A 71 6.76 -12.30 -6.17
N GLU A 72 7.85 -11.61 -5.85
CA GLU A 72 7.86 -10.18 -5.57
C GLU A 72 7.41 -9.37 -6.79
N LYS A 73 7.86 -9.75 -7.99
CA LYS A 73 7.45 -9.10 -9.25
C LYS A 73 5.96 -9.30 -9.52
N ASP A 74 5.43 -10.49 -9.27
CA ASP A 74 4.01 -10.77 -9.42
C ASP A 74 3.18 -10.00 -8.38
N MET A 75 3.62 -9.94 -7.12
CA MET A 75 2.95 -9.15 -6.07
C MET A 75 2.96 -7.65 -6.38
N ALA A 76 4.11 -7.10 -6.78
CA ALA A 76 4.24 -5.68 -7.13
C ALA A 76 3.39 -5.32 -8.36
N SER A 77 3.38 -6.20 -9.37
CA SER A 77 2.55 -6.07 -10.57
C SER A 77 1.05 -6.08 -10.23
N ALA A 78 0.59 -7.06 -9.44
CA ALA A 78 -0.79 -7.13 -8.99
C ALA A 78 -1.19 -5.90 -8.17
N PHE A 79 -0.33 -5.49 -7.23
CA PHE A 79 -0.57 -4.36 -6.35
C PHE A 79 -0.77 -3.05 -7.11
N ILE A 80 0.13 -2.69 -8.04
CA ILE A 80 -0.03 -1.44 -8.81
C ILE A 80 -1.27 -1.48 -9.72
N GLY A 81 -1.60 -2.63 -10.31
CA GLY A 81 -2.78 -2.79 -11.15
C GLY A 81 -4.09 -2.62 -10.35
N GLU A 82 -4.15 -3.19 -9.15
CA GLU A 82 -5.27 -3.02 -8.24
C GLU A 82 -5.38 -1.59 -7.68
N ALA A 83 -4.26 -0.99 -7.27
CA ALA A 83 -4.21 0.39 -6.78
C ALA A 83 -4.72 1.36 -7.86
N PHE A 84 -4.31 1.16 -9.12
CA PHE A 84 -4.81 1.97 -10.23
C PHE A 84 -6.30 1.77 -10.48
N ASN A 85 -6.82 0.54 -10.36
CA ASN A 85 -8.25 0.27 -10.48
C ASN A 85 -9.08 1.01 -9.42
N ARG A 86 -8.61 1.02 -8.16
CA ARG A 86 -9.25 1.79 -7.08
C ARG A 86 -9.21 3.29 -7.37
N PHE A 87 -8.02 3.80 -7.73
CA PHE A 87 -7.81 5.21 -8.07
C PHE A 87 -8.74 5.68 -9.20
N ARG A 88 -8.77 4.98 -10.35
CA ARG A 88 -9.63 5.40 -11.47
C ARG A 88 -11.12 5.27 -11.16
N GLY A 89 -11.51 4.30 -10.34
CA GLY A 89 -12.89 4.13 -9.89
C GLY A 89 -13.35 5.28 -9.01
N GLU A 90 -12.51 5.69 -8.06
CA GLU A 90 -12.74 6.86 -7.20
C GLU A 90 -12.90 8.14 -8.04
N LEU A 91 -11.96 8.41 -8.95
CA LEU A 91 -12.04 9.60 -9.81
C LEU A 91 -13.28 9.60 -10.71
N ALA A 92 -13.64 8.46 -11.28
CA ALA A 92 -14.83 8.35 -12.11
C ALA A 92 -16.14 8.58 -11.32
N GLY A 93 -16.19 8.15 -10.06
CA GLY A 93 -17.37 8.27 -9.20
C GLY A 93 -17.67 9.71 -8.76
N ARG A 94 -16.65 10.57 -8.68
CA ARG A 94 -16.79 11.96 -8.19
C ARG A 94 -15.89 12.96 -8.93
N ALA A 95 -15.80 12.83 -10.26
CA ALA A 95 -14.89 13.62 -11.10
C ALA A 95 -14.95 15.13 -10.85
N ASP A 96 -16.16 15.68 -10.69
CA ASP A 96 -16.35 17.11 -10.45
C ASP A 96 -15.75 17.54 -9.11
N GLU A 97 -15.78 16.71 -8.07
CA GLU A 97 -15.19 17.02 -6.76
C GLU A 97 -13.65 17.14 -6.82
N TYR A 98 -13.02 16.41 -7.76
CA TYR A 98 -11.59 16.52 -8.08
C TYR A 98 -11.27 17.60 -9.13
N GLY A 99 -12.28 18.30 -9.65
CA GLY A 99 -12.12 19.29 -10.73
C GLY A 99 -11.73 18.66 -12.08
N LEU A 100 -12.09 17.41 -12.31
CA LEU A 100 -11.76 16.67 -13.52
C LEU A 100 -12.85 16.81 -14.59
N SER A 101 -12.44 16.90 -15.84
CA SER A 101 -13.35 16.91 -16.98
C SER A 101 -13.74 15.50 -17.43
N ALA A 102 -14.77 15.37 -18.25
CA ALA A 102 -15.13 14.09 -18.87
C ALA A 102 -13.99 13.50 -19.71
N GLY A 103 -13.17 14.36 -20.34
CA GLY A 103 -11.98 13.93 -21.09
C GLY A 103 -10.90 13.35 -20.18
N ASP A 104 -10.71 13.93 -18.99
CA ASP A 104 -9.78 13.41 -17.98
C ASP A 104 -10.18 12.01 -17.53
N ILE A 105 -11.47 11.83 -17.22
CA ILE A 105 -12.00 10.51 -16.85
C ILE A 105 -11.84 9.52 -18.01
N SER A 106 -12.19 9.91 -19.24
CA SER A 106 -12.06 9.04 -20.41
C SER A 106 -10.61 8.57 -20.63
N SER A 107 -9.63 9.40 -20.29
CA SER A 107 -8.20 9.05 -20.39
C SER A 107 -7.78 7.92 -19.43
N LEU A 108 -8.55 7.65 -18.37
CA LEU A 108 -8.30 6.57 -17.40
C LEU A 108 -8.86 5.20 -17.84
N PHE A 109 -9.55 5.16 -18.99
CA PHE A 109 -10.20 3.95 -19.53
C PHE A 109 -9.83 3.69 -20.99
N THR A 110 -8.67 4.17 -21.43
CA THR A 110 -8.14 3.86 -22.77
C THR A 110 -7.90 2.36 -22.94
N GLN A 111 -7.94 1.87 -24.18
CA GLN A 111 -7.66 0.46 -24.47
C GLN A 111 -6.29 0.03 -23.93
N GLU A 112 -5.24 0.80 -24.22
CA GLU A 112 -3.87 0.51 -23.75
C GLU A 112 -3.79 0.37 -22.23
N LEU A 113 -4.42 1.27 -21.49
CA LEU A 113 -4.40 1.24 -20.03
C LEU A 113 -5.24 0.10 -19.47
N ASN A 114 -6.38 -0.22 -20.09
CA ASN A 114 -7.18 -1.38 -19.71
C ASN A 114 -6.40 -2.68 -19.91
N GLU A 115 -5.70 -2.83 -21.04
CA GLU A 115 -4.84 -4.00 -21.32
C GLU A 115 -3.67 -4.07 -20.33
N ALA A 116 -3.05 -2.92 -20.02
CA ALA A 116 -1.97 -2.84 -19.04
C ALA A 116 -2.43 -3.32 -17.65
N ILE A 117 -3.57 -2.82 -17.18
CA ILE A 117 -4.17 -3.24 -15.91
C ILE A 117 -4.51 -4.74 -15.93
N GLN A 118 -5.18 -5.22 -16.99
CA GLN A 118 -5.53 -6.64 -17.12
C GLN A 118 -4.30 -7.55 -17.05
N LYS A 119 -3.19 -7.13 -17.66
CA LYS A 119 -1.92 -7.85 -17.57
C LYS A 119 -1.34 -7.83 -16.15
N SER A 120 -1.45 -6.70 -15.45
CA SER A 120 -0.99 -6.56 -14.06
C SER A 120 -1.75 -7.44 -13.08
N VAL A 121 -3.06 -7.65 -13.29
CA VAL A 121 -3.93 -8.45 -12.39
C VAL A 121 -4.38 -9.76 -13.03
N GLU A 122 -3.56 -10.36 -13.89
CA GLU A 122 -3.90 -11.64 -14.50
C GLU A 122 -4.01 -12.76 -13.45
N LYS A 123 -4.98 -13.67 -13.60
CA LYS A 123 -5.19 -14.80 -12.66
C LYS A 123 -3.91 -15.60 -12.40
N SER A 124 -3.10 -15.81 -13.45
CA SER A 124 -1.89 -16.62 -13.37
C SER A 124 -0.88 -16.10 -12.34
N LYS A 125 -0.83 -14.77 -12.11
CA LYS A 125 0.00 -14.15 -11.06
C LYS A 125 -0.48 -14.54 -9.68
N TYR A 126 -1.78 -14.42 -9.43
CA TYR A 126 -2.37 -14.82 -8.15
C TYR A 126 -2.19 -16.31 -7.88
N ASP A 127 -2.30 -17.17 -8.89
CA ASP A 127 -2.05 -18.60 -8.74
C ASP A 127 -0.60 -18.86 -8.27
N ARG A 128 0.39 -18.25 -8.92
CA ARG A 128 1.81 -18.39 -8.54
C ARG A 128 2.10 -17.86 -7.13
N ILE A 129 1.51 -16.70 -6.79
CA ILE A 129 1.62 -16.14 -5.43
C ILE A 129 0.98 -17.09 -4.41
N ALA A 130 -0.21 -17.61 -4.69
CA ALA A 130 -0.92 -18.50 -3.79
C ALA A 130 -0.18 -19.83 -3.59
N GLU A 131 0.36 -20.42 -4.66
CA GLU A 131 1.19 -21.63 -4.58
C GLU A 131 2.38 -21.43 -3.64
N LYS A 132 3.06 -20.28 -3.73
CA LYS A 132 4.17 -19.91 -2.84
C LYS A 132 3.73 -19.73 -1.40
N VAL A 133 2.64 -18.98 -1.16
CA VAL A 133 2.09 -18.75 0.18
C VAL A 133 1.67 -20.05 0.84
N ILE A 134 1.04 -20.98 0.11
CA ILE A 134 0.64 -22.30 0.61
C ILE A 134 1.87 -23.14 0.98
N ALA A 135 2.99 -22.99 0.27
CA ALA A 135 4.26 -23.62 0.59
C ALA A 135 5.01 -22.96 1.76
N GLY A 136 4.47 -21.89 2.36
CA GLY A 136 5.11 -21.14 3.44
C GLY A 136 6.15 -20.12 2.97
N GLU A 137 6.17 -19.81 1.68
CA GLU A 137 7.03 -18.76 1.10
C GLU A 137 6.22 -17.46 0.98
N TYR A 138 6.66 -16.40 1.66
CA TYR A 138 5.95 -15.10 1.72
C TYR A 138 6.70 -13.95 1.03
N GLY A 139 7.78 -14.26 0.35
CA GLY A 139 8.71 -13.29 -0.24
C GLY A 139 9.81 -12.83 0.72
N ASN A 140 10.83 -12.17 0.16
CA ASN A 140 12.00 -11.69 0.88
C ASN A 140 11.64 -10.44 1.72
N PRO A 141 11.91 -10.35 3.03
CA PRO A 141 11.67 -9.11 3.78
C PRO A 141 12.52 -7.91 3.32
N GLY A 142 13.61 -8.10 2.56
CA GLY A 142 14.52 -7.04 2.15
C GLY A 142 15.27 -6.40 3.32
N ALA A 143 15.43 -7.13 4.42
CA ALA A 143 15.94 -6.66 5.70
C ALA A 143 16.91 -7.69 6.31
N ASP A 144 17.88 -8.13 5.51
CA ASP A 144 18.76 -9.26 5.88
C ASP A 144 19.56 -9.01 7.16
N ASP A 145 19.94 -7.75 7.40
CA ASP A 145 20.64 -7.31 8.62
C ASP A 145 19.83 -7.54 9.91
N TYR A 146 18.50 -7.74 9.79
CA TYR A 146 17.59 -7.95 10.92
C TYR A 146 17.12 -9.40 11.06
N ASN A 147 17.61 -10.34 10.25
CA ASN A 147 17.13 -11.73 10.26
C ASN A 147 17.28 -12.39 11.64
N GLU A 148 18.43 -12.22 12.31
CA GLU A 148 18.66 -12.78 13.64
C GLU A 148 17.71 -12.18 14.70
N ILE A 149 17.54 -10.86 14.70
CA ILE A 149 16.62 -10.16 15.60
C ILE A 149 15.18 -10.63 15.34
N ARG A 150 14.77 -10.73 14.08
CA ARG A 150 13.46 -11.24 13.68
C ARG A 150 13.21 -12.66 14.19
N ASP A 151 14.21 -13.53 14.09
CA ASP A 151 14.12 -14.91 14.57
C ASP A 151 14.01 -14.99 16.09
N VAL A 152 14.73 -14.13 16.84
CA VAL A 152 14.60 -14.02 18.30
C VAL A 152 13.18 -13.62 18.67
N TYR A 153 12.66 -12.52 18.13
CA TYR A 153 11.31 -12.04 18.47
C TYR A 153 10.20 -12.98 17.97
N ARG A 154 10.41 -13.70 16.86
CA ARG A 154 9.48 -14.76 16.44
C ARG A 154 9.40 -15.87 17.47
N LYS A 155 10.53 -16.34 18.01
CA LYS A 155 10.54 -17.36 19.06
C LYS A 155 9.84 -16.88 20.34
N ILE A 156 10.06 -15.63 20.74
CA ILE A 156 9.35 -15.04 21.90
C ILE A 156 7.84 -15.05 21.65
N ALA A 157 7.41 -14.64 20.45
CA ALA A 157 6.00 -14.65 20.08
C ALA A 157 5.41 -16.07 20.13
N GLU A 158 6.07 -17.05 19.52
CA GLU A 158 5.59 -18.44 19.44
C GLU A 158 5.61 -19.17 20.80
N GLN A 159 6.66 -18.97 21.59
CA GLN A 159 6.90 -19.75 22.80
C GLN A 159 6.32 -19.11 24.06
N THR A 160 6.21 -17.78 24.10
CA THR A 160 5.75 -17.03 25.28
C THR A 160 4.42 -16.34 25.03
N VAL A 161 4.27 -15.60 23.93
CA VAL A 161 3.03 -14.82 23.70
C VAL A 161 1.85 -15.72 23.31
N MET A 162 2.02 -16.60 22.32
CA MET A 162 0.94 -17.42 21.77
C MET A 162 0.22 -18.30 22.82
N PRO A 163 0.92 -18.96 23.77
CA PRO A 163 0.26 -19.74 24.83
C PRO A 163 -0.64 -18.92 25.76
N HIS A 164 -0.35 -17.63 25.96
CA HIS A 164 -1.14 -16.76 26.85
C HIS A 164 -2.23 -15.97 26.13
N ALA A 165 -2.11 -15.75 24.82
CA ALA A 165 -2.97 -14.83 24.06
C ALA A 165 -4.47 -15.13 24.19
N GLU A 166 -4.85 -16.41 24.14
CA GLU A 166 -6.25 -16.83 24.26
C GLU A 166 -6.83 -16.53 25.64
N HIS A 167 -6.06 -16.83 26.70
CA HIS A 167 -6.49 -16.60 28.07
C HIS A 167 -6.66 -15.11 28.35
N VAL A 168 -5.66 -14.31 27.97
CA VAL A 168 -5.68 -12.85 28.10
C VAL A 168 -6.93 -12.27 27.44
N HIS A 169 -7.20 -12.65 26.18
CA HIS A 169 -8.37 -12.15 25.47
C HIS A 169 -9.69 -12.63 26.07
N ARG A 170 -9.78 -13.90 26.47
CA ARG A 170 -11.03 -14.47 27.00
C ARG A 170 -11.43 -13.84 28.34
N HIS A 171 -10.47 -13.47 29.17
CA HIS A 171 -10.72 -13.02 30.54
C HIS A 171 -10.54 -11.52 30.75
N ASP A 172 -10.20 -10.75 29.69
CA ASP A 172 -9.86 -9.32 29.79
C ASP A 172 -8.71 -9.08 30.80
N ASP A 173 -7.79 -10.03 30.86
CA ASP A 173 -6.66 -10.00 31.79
C ASP A 173 -5.54 -9.10 31.26
N PHE A 174 -4.67 -8.66 32.17
CA PHE A 174 -3.45 -7.94 31.80
C PHE A 174 -2.44 -8.88 31.11
N ILE A 175 -1.51 -8.28 30.36
CA ILE A 175 -0.37 -8.99 29.78
C ILE A 175 0.45 -9.61 30.95
N PRO A 176 0.67 -10.95 30.96
CA PRO A 176 1.40 -11.61 32.03
C PRO A 176 2.85 -11.13 32.16
N ASP A 177 3.36 -11.14 33.40
CA ASP A 177 4.76 -10.81 33.70
C ASP A 177 5.74 -11.69 32.92
N ASP A 178 5.38 -12.94 32.61
CA ASP A 178 6.22 -13.85 31.81
C ASP A 178 6.52 -13.27 30.42
N ILE A 179 5.54 -12.65 29.75
CA ILE A 179 5.74 -11.96 28.47
C ILE A 179 6.61 -10.71 28.67
N LEU A 180 6.33 -9.91 29.70
CA LEU A 180 7.06 -8.68 29.96
C LEU A 180 8.53 -8.95 30.27
N ASN A 181 8.80 -9.94 31.13
CA ASN A 181 10.14 -10.34 31.51
C ASN A 181 10.93 -10.85 30.29
N GLU A 182 10.31 -11.63 29.41
CA GLU A 182 10.98 -12.11 28.19
C GLU A 182 11.36 -10.94 27.26
N LEU A 183 10.49 -9.94 27.11
CA LEU A 183 10.79 -8.72 26.34
C LEU A 183 11.90 -7.88 26.99
N VAL A 184 11.88 -7.71 28.32
CA VAL A 184 12.92 -7.00 29.08
C VAL A 184 14.28 -7.68 28.91
N ASN A 185 14.32 -9.01 29.08
CA ASN A 185 15.55 -9.80 29.00
C ASN A 185 16.18 -9.77 27.59
N ASN A 186 15.35 -9.66 26.55
CA ASN A 186 15.80 -9.53 25.16
C ASN A 186 16.00 -8.07 24.72
N GLY A 187 15.98 -7.12 25.66
CA GLY A 187 16.33 -5.72 25.40
C GLY A 187 15.30 -4.92 24.62
N ALA A 188 14.05 -5.39 24.50
CA ALA A 188 13.02 -4.76 23.69
C ALA A 188 12.77 -3.29 24.05
N PHE A 189 12.86 -2.94 25.34
CA PHE A 189 12.62 -1.59 25.85
C PHE A 189 13.83 -0.64 25.73
N GLY A 190 14.95 -1.13 25.18
CA GLY A 190 16.16 -0.33 24.94
C GLY A 190 16.48 -0.10 23.45
N LEU A 191 15.64 -0.61 22.54
CA LEU A 191 15.82 -0.44 21.10
C LEU A 191 15.26 0.92 20.64
N SER A 192 15.99 1.63 19.77
CA SER A 192 15.59 2.89 19.13
C SER A 192 15.86 2.86 17.63
#